data_AF-A0A1H5K628-F1
#
_entry.id   AF-A0A1H5K628-F1
#
_cell.length_a   1.000
_cell.length_b   1.000
_cell.length_c   1.000
_cell.angle_alpha   90.00
_cell.angle_beta   90.00
_cell.angle_gamma   90.00
#
_symmetry.space_group_name_H-M   'P 1'
#
loop_
_entity.id
_entity.type
_entity.pdbx_description
1 polymer ?
#
loop_
_entity_poly.entity_id
_entity_poly.type
_entity_poly.pdbx_seq_one_letter_code
_entity_poly.pdbx_strand_id
1 'polypeptide(L)'
;MKTIDVKDFLRWVFRDELPKGAASELAIKNMVRGWDAVSRQGELMTETIDDGRPINSFGVVSIVGGYVQQAPHEDALICHDAIGEMDRASVEWTADWNPLAEYGDLAGLQFEVASRVRERLFVRTGDGSILKGGFASLLRRWAILGAAPDWVIDEAPRLEYVRNARASAPAWFVLVRVPNATGVDWEVEADGWDQRGKRPKKGAYRKQHLVPDPILACEARAEYELWTNALRMLVETLNGKLTEHRLTMDVCERPWIDGADAAKRPRVLASLIDGESYWQPVLKPARGKDRSK
;
A
#
# COMPACT_ATOMS: atom_id res chain seq x y z
N MET A 1 -16.62 19.88 -22.40
CA MET A 1 -15.56 19.29 -21.56
C MET A 1 -15.57 19.97 -20.19
N LYS A 2 -16.03 19.28 -19.15
CA LYS A 2 -16.16 19.78 -17.79
C LYS A 2 -14.85 19.53 -17.03
N THR A 3 -14.35 20.52 -16.30
CA THR A 3 -13.18 20.34 -15.44
C THR A 3 -13.62 19.74 -14.11
N ILE A 4 -12.90 18.72 -13.63
CA ILE A 4 -13.19 17.99 -12.39
C ILE A 4 -11.88 17.58 -11.71
N ASP A 5 -11.83 17.65 -10.38
CA ASP A 5 -10.70 17.11 -9.62
C ASP A 5 -10.66 15.58 -9.75
N VAL A 6 -9.46 15.02 -9.86
CA VAL A 6 -9.26 13.58 -10.05
C VAL A 6 -9.89 12.75 -8.94
N LYS A 7 -9.94 13.24 -7.68
CA LYS A 7 -10.58 12.51 -6.58
C LYS A 7 -12.10 12.44 -6.76
N ASP A 8 -12.71 13.56 -7.16
CA ASP A 8 -14.15 13.63 -7.44
C ASP A 8 -14.52 12.79 -8.66
N PHE A 9 -13.67 12.81 -9.69
CA PHE A 9 -13.83 11.95 -10.86
C PHE A 9 -13.77 10.48 -10.49
N LEU A 10 -12.76 10.04 -9.73
CA LEU A 10 -12.66 8.65 -9.28
C LEU A 10 -13.83 8.24 -8.39
N ARG A 11 -14.29 9.14 -7.53
CA ARG A 11 -15.48 8.92 -6.70
C ARG A 11 -16.71 8.66 -7.57
N TRP A 12 -16.94 9.50 -8.58
CA TRP A 12 -18.02 9.32 -9.56
C TRP A 12 -17.87 8.01 -10.35
N VAL A 13 -16.66 7.72 -10.86
CA VAL A 13 -16.37 6.48 -11.60
C VAL A 13 -16.73 5.25 -10.76
N PHE A 14 -16.22 5.14 -9.52
CA PHE A 14 -16.35 3.90 -8.74
C PHE A 14 -17.64 3.79 -7.93
N ARG A 15 -18.33 4.90 -7.62
CA ARG A 15 -19.57 4.87 -6.83
C ARG A 15 -20.83 5.03 -7.66
N ASP A 16 -20.75 5.74 -8.78
CA ASP A 16 -21.93 6.14 -9.54
C ASP A 16 -21.98 5.46 -10.92
N GLU A 17 -20.85 5.37 -11.64
CA GLU A 17 -20.83 4.85 -13.02
C GLU A 17 -20.56 3.35 -13.15
N LEU A 18 -19.42 2.87 -12.67
CA LEU A 18 -19.04 1.47 -12.81
C LEU A 18 -20.02 0.51 -12.11
N PRO A 19 -20.69 0.88 -11.00
CA PRO A 19 -21.77 0.06 -10.42
C PRO A 19 -22.95 -0.20 -11.35
N LYS A 20 -23.16 0.62 -12.40
CA LYS A 20 -24.19 0.37 -13.43
C LYS A 20 -23.86 -0.84 -14.31
N GLY A 21 -22.58 -1.23 -14.36
CA GLY A 21 -22.13 -2.42 -15.05
C GLY A 21 -22.79 -3.69 -14.47
N ALA A 22 -23.18 -4.60 -15.36
CA ALA A 22 -23.85 -5.83 -14.98
C ALA A 22 -22.99 -6.66 -14.00
N ALA A 23 -23.62 -7.12 -12.93
CA ALA A 23 -23.05 -8.17 -12.08
C ALA A 23 -22.72 -9.41 -12.89
N SER A 24 -21.67 -10.14 -12.52
CA SER A 24 -21.46 -11.47 -13.10
C SER A 24 -22.63 -12.39 -12.72
N GLU A 25 -23.04 -13.26 -13.63
CA GLU A 25 -24.15 -14.20 -13.42
C GLU A 25 -23.91 -15.12 -12.19
N LEU A 26 -22.63 -15.39 -11.88
CA LEU A 26 -22.19 -16.11 -10.70
C LEU A 26 -22.43 -15.31 -9.41
N ALA A 27 -22.22 -14.00 -9.43
CA ALA A 27 -22.40 -13.13 -8.28
C ALA A 27 -23.89 -12.92 -7.94
N ILE A 28 -24.77 -12.90 -8.94
CA ILE A 28 -26.23 -12.88 -8.74
C ILE A 28 -26.71 -14.19 -8.07
N LYS A 29 -26.13 -15.34 -8.44
CA LYS A 29 -26.45 -16.64 -7.81
C LYS A 29 -26.01 -16.73 -6.34
N ASN A 30 -24.93 -16.02 -5.96
CA ASN A 30 -24.44 -15.98 -4.58
C ASN A 30 -25.22 -15.03 -3.66
N MET A 31 -25.96 -14.06 -4.22
CA MET A 31 -26.80 -13.10 -3.48
C MET A 31 -27.91 -13.76 -2.64
N VAL A 32 -28.30 -14.99 -2.97
CA VAL A 32 -29.36 -15.75 -2.28
C VAL A 32 -28.90 -16.30 -0.91
N ARG A 33 -27.62 -16.15 -0.54
CA ARG A 33 -27.00 -16.83 0.63
C ARG A 33 -26.45 -15.90 1.72
N GLY A 34 -27.06 -14.74 1.94
CA GLY A 34 -26.55 -13.71 2.85
C GLY A 34 -26.24 -14.12 4.31
N TRP A 35 -26.78 -15.23 4.82
CA TRP A 35 -26.47 -15.76 6.16
C TRP A 35 -25.33 -16.79 6.19
N ASP A 36 -25.04 -17.46 5.06
CA ASP A 36 -23.96 -18.46 4.98
C ASP A 36 -22.58 -17.79 5.11
N ALA A 37 -22.46 -16.55 4.64
CA ALA A 37 -21.23 -15.77 4.71
C ALA A 37 -20.82 -15.47 6.17
N VAL A 38 -21.80 -15.16 7.03
CA VAL A 38 -21.60 -14.93 8.47
C VAL A 38 -21.26 -16.24 9.20
N SER A 39 -21.94 -17.34 8.86
CA SER A 39 -21.63 -18.66 9.41
C SER A 39 -20.22 -19.12 9.04
N ARG A 40 -19.80 -18.91 7.78
CA ARG A 40 -18.44 -19.23 7.30
C ARG A 40 -17.36 -18.36 7.94
N GLN A 41 -17.64 -17.10 8.29
CA GLN A 41 -16.71 -16.28 9.06
C GLN A 41 -16.41 -16.93 10.42
N GLY A 42 -17.46 -17.40 11.11
CA GLY A 42 -17.31 -18.10 12.40
C GLY A 42 -16.55 -19.43 12.28
N GLU A 43 -16.68 -20.13 11.15
CA GLU A 43 -16.00 -21.41 10.90
C GLU A 43 -14.54 -21.26 10.45
N LEU A 44 -14.23 -20.26 9.61
CA LEU A 44 -12.93 -20.13 8.96
C LEU A 44 -12.00 -19.11 9.64
N MET A 45 -12.52 -18.28 10.56
CA MET A 45 -11.76 -17.23 11.26
C MET A 45 -10.98 -16.31 10.31
N THR A 46 -11.44 -16.13 9.07
CA THR A 46 -10.80 -15.28 8.06
C THR A 46 -11.36 -13.86 8.11
N GLU A 47 -10.48 -12.86 8.00
CA GLU A 47 -10.84 -11.43 8.03
C GLU A 47 -11.67 -10.97 6.82
N THR A 48 -11.64 -11.71 5.70
CA THR A 48 -12.34 -11.31 4.46
C THR A 48 -13.49 -12.26 4.17
N ILE A 49 -14.70 -11.71 4.11
CA ILE A 49 -15.94 -12.41 3.79
C ILE A 49 -16.39 -11.95 2.40
N ASP A 50 -16.64 -12.90 1.50
CA ASP A 50 -17.52 -12.67 0.35
C ASP A 50 -18.95 -12.57 0.90
N ASP A 51 -19.44 -11.35 1.13
CA ASP A 51 -20.74 -11.07 1.76
C ASP A 51 -21.94 -11.35 0.84
N GLY A 52 -21.69 -12.03 -0.28
CA GLY A 52 -22.70 -12.40 -1.28
C GLY A 52 -23.18 -11.22 -2.11
N ARG A 53 -22.62 -10.01 -1.92
CA ARG A 53 -22.96 -8.86 -2.78
C ARG A 53 -22.36 -9.08 -4.16
N PRO A 54 -23.13 -8.80 -5.22
CA PRO A 54 -22.67 -9.05 -6.56
C PRO A 54 -21.59 -8.03 -6.97
N ILE A 55 -20.32 -8.42 -6.81
CA ILE A 55 -19.19 -7.67 -7.35
C ILE A 55 -19.17 -7.86 -8.88
N ASN A 56 -19.16 -6.75 -9.63
CA ASN A 56 -19.06 -6.80 -11.09
C ASN A 56 -17.60 -6.94 -11.57
N SER A 57 -17.38 -7.01 -12.89
CA SER A 57 -16.05 -7.13 -13.48
C SER A 57 -15.10 -5.98 -13.14
N PHE A 58 -15.65 -4.83 -12.73
CA PHE A 58 -14.87 -3.67 -12.31
C PHE A 58 -14.45 -3.72 -10.83
N GLY A 59 -14.86 -4.77 -10.11
CA GLY A 59 -14.54 -4.96 -8.70
C GLY A 59 -15.30 -4.01 -7.76
N VAL A 60 -16.49 -3.55 -8.18
CA VAL A 60 -17.43 -2.76 -7.36
C VAL A 60 -18.77 -3.49 -7.24
N VAL A 61 -19.55 -3.16 -6.20
CA VAL A 61 -20.89 -3.71 -6.00
C VAL A 61 -21.81 -3.20 -7.11
N SER A 62 -22.42 -4.13 -7.85
CA SER A 62 -23.37 -3.80 -8.93
C SER A 62 -24.71 -3.33 -8.37
N ILE A 63 -25.33 -2.34 -9.02
CA ILE A 63 -26.70 -1.92 -8.73
C ILE A 63 -27.66 -2.94 -9.36
N VAL A 64 -27.99 -3.98 -8.61
CA VAL A 64 -28.97 -5.00 -9.05
C VAL A 64 -30.39 -4.55 -8.69
N GLY A 65 -31.16 -4.13 -9.70
CA GLY A 65 -32.58 -3.80 -9.51
C GLY A 65 -33.15 -2.87 -10.57
N GLY A 66 -33.81 -3.45 -11.58
CA GLY A 66 -35.01 -2.95 -12.27
C GLY A 66 -35.03 -1.62 -13.05
N TYR A 67 -34.26 -0.59 -12.68
CA TYR A 67 -34.60 0.77 -13.15
C TYR A 67 -33.55 1.48 -13.99
N VAL A 68 -32.28 1.07 -14.01
CA VAL A 68 -31.30 1.64 -14.95
C VAL A 68 -30.17 0.65 -15.28
N GLN A 69 -30.40 -0.28 -16.21
CA GLN A 69 -29.33 -1.00 -16.92
C GLN A 69 -28.75 -0.09 -18.01
N GLN A 70 -28.20 1.06 -17.61
CA GLN A 70 -27.43 1.90 -18.53
C GLN A 70 -25.99 1.41 -18.54
N ALA A 71 -25.40 1.34 -19.72
CA ALA A 71 -23.96 1.09 -19.83
C ALA A 71 -23.20 2.17 -19.04
N PRO A 72 -22.13 1.83 -18.30
CA PRO A 72 -21.25 2.81 -17.71
C PRO A 72 -20.77 3.84 -18.74
N HIS A 73 -20.60 5.08 -18.31
CA HIS A 73 -20.08 6.13 -19.17
C HIS A 73 -18.70 5.76 -19.76
N GLU A 74 -18.42 6.17 -21.01
CA GLU A 74 -17.16 5.88 -21.71
C GLU A 74 -15.93 6.32 -20.92
N ASP A 75 -15.90 7.55 -20.42
CA ASP A 75 -14.83 8.06 -19.53
C ASP A 75 -14.56 7.17 -18.31
N ALA A 76 -15.59 6.55 -17.73
CA ALA A 76 -15.44 5.66 -16.58
C ALA A 76 -14.76 4.33 -16.98
N LEU A 77 -15.07 3.81 -18.17
CA LEU A 77 -14.42 2.63 -18.73
C LEU A 77 -12.95 2.90 -19.08
N ILE A 78 -12.67 4.02 -19.76
CA ILE A 78 -11.30 4.46 -20.07
C ILE A 78 -10.48 4.62 -18.77
N CYS A 79 -11.08 5.21 -17.73
CA CYS A 79 -10.44 5.33 -16.42
C CYS A 79 -10.15 3.97 -15.79
N HIS A 80 -11.10 3.04 -15.84
CA HIS A 80 -10.93 1.69 -15.29
C HIS A 80 -9.76 0.96 -15.96
N ASP A 81 -9.71 0.98 -17.28
CA ASP A 81 -8.65 0.32 -18.05
C ASP A 81 -7.28 0.95 -17.75
N ALA A 82 -7.20 2.28 -17.70
CA ALA A 82 -5.97 2.99 -17.35
C ALA A 82 -5.46 2.58 -15.96
N ILE A 83 -6.36 2.48 -14.97
CA ILE A 83 -6.02 2.05 -13.61
C ILE A 83 -5.58 0.58 -13.57
N GLY A 84 -6.24 -0.29 -14.33
CA GLY A 84 -5.87 -1.72 -14.41
C GLY A 84 -4.47 -1.94 -14.99
N GLU A 85 -4.05 -1.11 -15.94
CA GLU A 85 -2.70 -1.15 -16.50
C GLU A 85 -1.62 -0.72 -15.49
N MET A 86 -1.96 0.14 -14.53
CA MET A 86 -1.04 0.59 -13.48
C MET A 86 -0.60 -0.55 -12.54
N ASP A 87 -1.38 -1.62 -12.39
CA ASP A 87 -1.01 -2.78 -11.57
C ASP A 87 0.23 -3.53 -12.09
N ARG A 88 0.62 -3.28 -13.35
CA ARG A 88 1.85 -3.82 -13.94
C ARG A 88 3.06 -2.94 -13.69
N ALA A 89 2.89 -1.75 -13.12
CA ALA A 89 3.99 -0.84 -12.84
C ALA A 89 4.88 -1.41 -11.73
N SER A 90 6.19 -1.32 -11.95
CA SER A 90 7.17 -1.54 -10.88
C SER A 90 7.34 -0.26 -10.08
N VAL A 91 7.54 -0.43 -8.78
CA VAL A 91 7.79 0.62 -7.82
C VAL A 91 9.25 0.61 -7.44
N GLU A 92 9.92 1.74 -7.66
CA GLU A 92 11.24 1.99 -7.12
C GLU A 92 11.12 2.56 -5.71
N TRP A 93 11.82 1.92 -4.77
CA TRP A 93 11.89 2.35 -3.38
C TRP A 93 13.28 2.91 -3.09
N THR A 94 13.34 4.20 -2.78
CA THR A 94 14.59 4.88 -2.46
C THR A 94 15.09 4.50 -1.06
N ALA A 95 16.41 4.30 -0.95
CA ALA A 95 17.03 3.90 0.31
C ALA A 95 17.01 5.01 1.37
N ASP A 96 16.85 6.26 0.95
CA ASP A 96 16.79 7.44 1.82
C ASP A 96 15.35 7.87 2.15
N TRP A 97 14.34 7.04 1.84
CA TRP A 97 12.97 7.31 2.26
C TRP A 97 12.88 7.24 3.79
N ASN A 98 12.56 8.38 4.40
CA ASN A 98 12.43 8.54 5.84
C ASN A 98 11.04 9.09 6.18
N PRO A 99 10.11 8.23 6.67
CA PRO A 99 8.76 8.66 7.03
C PRO A 99 8.70 9.39 8.37
N LEU A 100 9.80 9.57 9.09
CA LEU A 100 9.86 10.18 10.42
C LEU A 100 10.83 11.37 10.46
N ALA A 101 11.08 11.99 9.30
CA ALA A 101 12.07 13.04 9.15
C ALA A 101 11.85 14.24 10.08
N GLU A 102 10.59 14.55 10.41
CA GLU A 102 10.24 15.67 11.30
C GLU A 102 10.53 15.41 12.78
N TYR A 103 10.76 14.15 13.19
CA TYR A 103 11.00 13.78 14.59
C TYR A 103 12.49 13.80 14.98
N GLY A 104 13.35 14.31 14.10
CA GLY A 104 14.79 14.43 14.35
C GLY A 104 15.54 13.10 14.26
N ASP A 105 16.64 12.99 15.00
CA ASP A 105 17.47 11.78 14.98
C ASP A 105 16.90 10.68 15.89
N LEU A 106 16.47 9.59 15.26
CA LEU A 106 15.94 8.39 15.91
C LEU A 106 16.96 7.23 15.92
N ALA A 107 18.26 7.56 15.97
CA ALA A 107 19.36 6.60 16.09
C ALA A 107 19.40 5.53 14.98
N GLY A 108 18.90 5.87 13.79
CA GLY A 108 18.82 4.95 12.64
C GLY A 108 17.57 4.07 12.61
N LEU A 109 16.78 4.01 13.69
CA LEU A 109 15.54 3.21 13.74
C LEU A 109 14.51 3.65 12.70
N GLN A 110 14.55 4.90 12.25
CA GLN A 110 13.72 5.39 11.16
C GLN A 110 13.92 4.60 9.85
N PHE A 111 15.15 4.15 9.57
CA PHE A 111 15.45 3.34 8.38
C PHE A 111 15.06 1.88 8.56
N GLU A 112 15.12 1.36 9.79
CA GLU A 112 14.57 0.03 10.11
C GLU A 112 13.05 0.00 9.93
N VAL A 113 12.35 1.03 10.41
CA VAL A 113 10.91 1.22 10.18
C VAL A 113 10.63 1.30 8.68
N ALA A 114 11.39 2.10 7.92
CA ALA A 114 11.25 2.20 6.47
C ALA A 114 11.40 0.85 5.76
N SER A 115 12.39 0.03 6.16
CA SER A 115 12.57 -1.32 5.62
C SER A 115 11.38 -2.22 5.93
N ARG A 116 10.87 -2.19 7.17
CA ARG A 116 9.68 -2.95 7.57
C ARG A 116 8.44 -2.52 6.79
N VAL A 117 8.23 -1.21 6.59
CA VAL A 117 7.12 -0.69 5.75
C VAL A 117 7.24 -1.23 4.32
N ARG A 118 8.43 -1.17 3.73
CA ARG A 118 8.68 -1.70 2.39
C ARG A 118 8.30 -3.19 2.28
N GLU A 119 8.73 -4.01 3.24
CA GLU A 119 8.43 -5.44 3.27
C GLU A 119 6.93 -5.72 3.44
N ARG A 120 6.21 -4.84 4.14
CA ARG A 120 4.76 -4.93 4.32
C ARG A 120 4.01 -4.55 3.05
N LEU A 121 4.43 -3.51 2.34
CA LEU A 121 3.73 -3.00 1.16
C LEU A 121 4.09 -3.69 -0.16
N PHE A 122 5.30 -4.22 -0.31
CA PHE A 122 5.77 -4.67 -1.62
C PHE A 122 6.12 -6.17 -1.69
N VAL A 123 5.99 -6.72 -2.89
CA VAL A 123 6.57 -8.02 -3.27
C VAL A 123 7.76 -7.75 -4.19
N ARG A 124 8.91 -8.34 -3.89
CA ARG A 124 10.08 -8.28 -4.78
C ARG A 124 9.85 -9.16 -6.01
N THR A 125 10.10 -8.60 -7.18
CA THR A 125 10.10 -9.29 -8.47
C THR A 125 11.49 -9.16 -9.12
N GLY A 126 11.77 -9.91 -10.18
CA GLY A 126 13.05 -9.80 -10.90
C GLY A 126 13.30 -8.40 -11.47
N ASP A 127 12.23 -7.71 -11.84
CA ASP A 127 12.26 -6.39 -12.50
C ASP A 127 12.00 -5.21 -11.53
N GLY A 128 11.90 -5.47 -10.22
CA GLY A 128 11.69 -4.42 -9.21
C GLY A 128 10.83 -4.86 -8.02
N SER A 129 9.92 -3.99 -7.60
CA SER A 129 8.97 -4.28 -6.51
C SER A 129 7.56 -3.93 -6.98
N ILE A 130 6.59 -4.79 -6.69
CA ILE A 130 5.17 -4.52 -7.01
C ILE A 130 4.39 -4.28 -5.73
N LEU A 131 3.41 -3.38 -5.78
CA LEU A 131 2.54 -3.09 -4.64
C LEU A 131 1.64 -4.29 -4.34
N LYS A 132 1.62 -4.76 -3.09
CA LYS A 132 0.68 -5.79 -2.65
C LYS A 132 -0.75 -5.28 -2.82
N GLY A 133 -1.56 -6.04 -3.54
CA GLY A 133 -2.95 -5.66 -3.85
C GLY A 133 -3.11 -4.71 -5.06
N GLY A 134 -2.02 -4.17 -5.60
CA GLY A 134 -2.06 -3.31 -6.81
C GLY A 134 -2.53 -1.87 -6.56
N PHE A 135 -2.19 -0.99 -7.50
CA PHE A 135 -2.66 0.39 -7.55
C PHE A 135 -4.17 0.49 -7.79
N ALA A 136 -4.75 -0.44 -8.56
CA ALA A 136 -6.18 -0.46 -8.81
C ALA A 136 -6.99 -0.62 -7.53
N SER A 137 -6.55 -1.52 -6.63
CA SER A 137 -7.17 -1.69 -5.32
C SER A 137 -6.98 -0.45 -4.44
N LEU A 138 -5.77 0.13 -4.43
CA LEU A 138 -5.47 1.35 -3.66
C LEU A 138 -6.37 2.52 -4.08
N LEU A 139 -6.40 2.85 -5.37
CA LEU A 139 -7.21 3.96 -5.90
C LEU A 139 -8.70 3.72 -5.69
N ARG A 140 -9.19 2.50 -5.98
CA ARG A 140 -10.60 2.15 -5.79
C ARG A 140 -11.04 2.26 -4.33
N ARG A 141 -10.24 1.75 -3.38
CA ARG A 141 -10.52 1.81 -1.94
C ARG A 141 -10.80 3.25 -1.51
N TRP A 142 -9.90 4.16 -1.84
CA TRP A 142 -9.98 5.57 -1.43
C TRP A 142 -11.04 6.36 -2.20
N ALA A 143 -11.29 6.03 -3.46
CA ALA A 143 -12.39 6.58 -4.24
C ALA A 143 -13.77 6.21 -3.65
N ILE A 144 -13.95 4.96 -3.23
CA ILE A 144 -15.21 4.48 -2.62
C ILE A 144 -15.41 5.14 -1.25
N LEU A 145 -14.37 5.13 -0.40
CA LEU A 145 -14.42 5.77 0.92
C LEU A 145 -14.63 7.28 0.83
N GLY A 146 -14.20 7.91 -0.27
CA GLY A 146 -14.24 9.36 -0.43
C GLY A 146 -13.26 10.08 0.49
N ALA A 147 -12.12 9.44 0.75
CA ALA A 147 -11.07 9.89 1.65
C ALA A 147 -9.69 9.62 1.02
N ALA A 148 -8.62 9.85 1.79
CA ALA A 148 -7.24 9.51 1.42
C ALA A 148 -6.60 8.67 2.55
N PRO A 149 -5.51 7.93 2.28
CA PRO A 149 -4.74 7.26 3.33
C PRO A 149 -4.48 8.19 4.51
N ASP A 150 -4.64 7.73 5.74
CA ASP A 150 -4.45 8.58 6.91
C ASP A 150 -2.96 8.63 7.29
N TRP A 151 -2.28 9.70 6.89
CA TRP A 151 -0.84 9.89 7.14
C TRP A 151 -0.50 10.48 8.52
N VAL A 152 -1.50 10.79 9.32
CA VAL A 152 -1.30 11.48 10.60
C VAL A 152 -0.67 10.52 11.61
N ILE A 153 0.33 11.03 12.33
CA ILE A 153 0.94 10.34 13.46
C ILE A 153 0.43 11.05 14.71
N ASP A 154 -0.47 10.39 15.45
CA ASP A 154 -1.14 11.00 16.61
C ASP A 154 -0.17 11.30 17.76
N GLU A 155 0.82 10.43 17.98
CA GLU A 155 1.84 10.58 19.01
C GLU A 155 3.24 10.45 18.41
N ALA A 156 4.06 11.47 18.64
CA ALA A 156 5.45 11.51 18.20
C ALA A 156 6.25 10.31 18.75
N PRO A 157 6.85 9.46 17.88
CA PRO A 157 7.63 8.32 18.33
C PRO A 157 8.90 8.79 19.04
N ARG A 158 9.20 8.14 20.16
CA ARG A 158 10.33 8.47 21.04
C ARG A 158 11.26 7.28 21.16
N LEU A 159 12.55 7.55 21.28
CA LEU A 159 13.56 6.54 21.58
C LEU A 159 13.43 6.05 23.02
N GLU A 160 13.12 4.77 23.19
CA GLU A 160 13.15 4.10 24.48
C GLU A 160 14.05 2.87 24.47
N TYR A 161 14.71 2.62 25.60
CA TYR A 161 15.39 1.35 25.79
C TYR A 161 14.39 0.24 26.04
N VAL A 162 14.63 -0.94 25.44
CA VAL A 162 13.86 -2.14 25.76
C VAL A 162 14.02 -2.44 27.26
N ARG A 163 12.91 -2.60 27.97
CA ARG A 163 12.89 -2.91 29.41
C ARG A 163 12.54 -4.38 29.61
N ASN A 164 13.05 -4.95 30.70
CA ASN A 164 12.66 -6.31 31.07
C ASN A 164 11.26 -6.26 31.70
N ALA A 165 10.36 -7.19 31.36
CA ALA A 165 8.97 -7.18 31.86
C ALA A 165 8.86 -7.17 33.40
N ARG A 166 9.92 -7.60 34.11
CA ARG A 166 9.99 -7.67 35.57
C ARG A 166 10.78 -6.53 36.23
N ALA A 167 11.42 -5.65 35.46
CA ALA A 167 12.27 -4.60 36.01
C ALA A 167 12.06 -3.26 35.30
N SER A 168 12.03 -2.18 36.06
CA SER A 168 11.94 -0.82 35.51
C SER A 168 13.21 -0.38 34.78
N ALA A 169 14.34 -1.07 34.96
CA ALA A 169 15.61 -0.74 34.33
C ALA A 169 15.71 -1.26 32.87
N PRO A 170 16.48 -0.59 31.99
CA PRO A 170 16.82 -1.09 30.67
C PRO A 170 17.38 -2.51 30.70
N ALA A 171 16.90 -3.36 29.81
CA ALA A 171 17.41 -4.71 29.63
C ALA A 171 18.80 -4.67 28.97
N TRP A 172 19.63 -5.63 29.36
CA TRP A 172 20.92 -5.89 28.75
C TRP A 172 20.82 -7.15 27.89
N PHE A 173 21.43 -7.10 26.72
CA PHE A 173 21.40 -8.17 25.73
C PHE A 173 22.82 -8.58 25.39
N VAL A 174 23.06 -9.85 25.13
CA VAL A 174 24.35 -10.34 24.63
C VAL A 174 24.09 -11.38 23.54
N LEU A 175 24.87 -11.32 22.46
CA LEU A 175 24.83 -12.35 21.42
C LEU A 175 25.65 -13.56 21.89
N VAL A 176 25.01 -14.73 21.89
CA VAL A 176 25.63 -16.01 22.25
C VAL A 176 25.56 -16.92 21.04
N ARG A 177 26.68 -17.56 20.69
CA ARG A 177 26.72 -18.59 19.65
C ARG A 177 26.18 -19.89 20.21
N VAL A 178 25.14 -20.42 19.57
CA VAL A 178 24.55 -21.71 19.91
C VAL A 178 24.94 -22.70 18.82
N PRO A 179 25.70 -23.76 19.16
CA PRO A 179 26.01 -24.80 18.19
C PRO A 179 24.74 -25.57 17.83
N ASN A 180 24.51 -25.75 16.53
CA ASN A 180 23.42 -26.57 16.03
C ASN A 180 23.92 -27.98 15.66
N ALA A 181 22.97 -28.91 15.49
CA ALA A 181 23.28 -30.30 15.12
C ALA A 181 23.83 -30.45 13.68
N THR A 182 23.75 -29.41 12.84
CA THR A 182 24.24 -29.39 11.47
C THR A 182 25.63 -28.74 11.32
N GLY A 183 26.27 -28.34 12.42
CA GLY A 183 27.61 -27.75 12.44
C GLY A 183 27.70 -26.26 12.10
N VAL A 184 26.56 -25.56 11.99
CA VAL A 184 26.51 -24.11 11.75
C VAL A 184 26.07 -23.40 13.03
N ASP A 185 26.98 -22.68 13.67
CA ASP A 185 26.63 -21.84 14.82
C ASP A 185 25.67 -20.73 14.39
N TRP A 186 24.60 -20.53 15.15
CA TRP A 186 23.71 -19.37 14.98
C TRP A 186 23.80 -18.49 16.22
N GLU A 187 23.74 -17.17 16.01
CA GLU A 187 23.80 -16.19 17.09
C GLU A 187 22.41 -15.93 17.65
N VAL A 188 22.26 -16.08 18.96
CA VAL A 188 21.02 -15.88 19.69
C VAL A 188 21.22 -14.79 20.72
N GLU A 189 20.26 -13.86 20.78
CA GLU A 189 20.22 -12.86 21.82
C GLU A 189 19.77 -13.49 23.15
N ALA A 190 20.59 -13.34 24.18
CA ALA A 190 20.32 -13.82 25.54
C ALA A 190 20.40 -12.69 26.57
N ASP A 191 19.94 -12.96 27.80
CA ASP A 191 20.05 -12.00 28.92
C ASP A 191 21.52 -11.63 29.16
N GLY A 192 21.83 -10.36 28.91
CA GLY A 192 23.14 -9.74 29.07
C GLY A 192 23.43 -9.32 30.51
N TRP A 193 22.52 -9.48 31.46
CA TRP A 193 22.75 -9.17 32.87
C TRP A 193 23.29 -10.37 33.65
N ASP A 194 24.38 -10.19 34.40
CA ASP A 194 24.87 -11.19 35.34
C ASP A 194 24.15 -11.02 36.69
N GLN A 195 23.22 -11.93 36.99
CA GLN A 195 22.43 -11.92 38.23
C GLN A 195 23.30 -12.11 39.49
N ARG A 196 24.42 -12.83 39.39
CA ARG A 196 25.34 -13.09 40.51
C ARG A 196 26.28 -11.91 40.70
N GLY A 197 26.90 -11.44 39.61
CA GLY A 197 27.83 -10.32 39.62
C GLY A 197 27.19 -8.93 39.71
N LYS A 198 25.85 -8.84 39.60
CA LYS A 198 25.07 -7.58 39.58
C LYS A 198 25.62 -6.54 38.60
N ARG A 199 26.04 -7.00 37.42
CA ARG A 199 26.65 -6.16 36.37
C ARG A 199 26.35 -6.70 34.97
N PRO A 200 26.50 -5.90 33.91
CA PRO A 200 26.41 -6.39 32.55
C PRO A 200 27.52 -7.40 32.23
N LYS A 201 27.20 -8.43 31.45
CA LYS A 201 28.16 -9.39 30.91
C LYS A 201 29.10 -8.67 29.92
N LYS A 202 30.28 -9.26 29.68
CA LYS A 202 31.21 -8.76 28.66
C LYS A 202 30.54 -8.83 27.29
N GLY A 203 30.54 -7.72 26.56
CA GLY A 203 29.88 -7.62 25.25
C GLY A 203 28.38 -7.40 25.33
N ALA A 204 27.82 -7.17 26.53
CA ALA A 204 26.41 -6.83 26.65
C ALA A 204 26.15 -5.41 26.12
N TYR A 205 25.03 -5.24 25.42
CA TYR A 205 24.57 -3.98 24.86
C TYR A 205 23.10 -3.72 25.25
N ARG A 206 22.61 -2.51 24.95
CA ARG A 206 21.23 -2.11 25.20
C ARG A 206 20.53 -1.84 23.88
N LYS A 207 19.33 -2.37 23.70
CA LYS A 207 18.52 -2.19 22.50
C LYS A 207 17.57 -1.01 22.68
N GLN A 208 17.43 -0.20 21.63
CA GLN A 208 16.45 0.87 21.55
C GLN A 208 15.29 0.45 20.66
N HIS A 209 14.12 1.04 20.89
CA HIS A 209 12.93 0.91 20.06
C HIS A 209 12.15 2.23 20.09
N LEU A 210 11.21 2.39 19.17
CA LEU A 210 10.33 3.56 19.13
C LEU A 210 9.04 3.27 19.88
N VAL A 211 8.61 4.26 20.69
CA VAL A 211 7.35 4.23 21.43
C VAL A 211 6.55 5.50 21.13
N PRO A 212 5.31 5.39 20.61
CA PRO A 212 4.68 4.16 20.10
C PRO A 212 5.43 3.58 18.88
N ASP A 213 5.17 2.31 18.50
CA ASP A 213 5.70 1.73 17.25
C ASP A 213 5.02 2.46 16.06
N PRO A 214 5.75 3.26 15.27
CA PRO A 214 5.14 4.10 14.25
C PRO A 214 4.84 3.33 12.96
N ILE A 215 5.00 2.01 12.94
CA ILE A 215 4.95 1.21 11.70
C ILE A 215 3.67 1.40 10.90
N LEU A 216 2.50 1.43 11.53
CA LEU A 216 1.21 1.55 10.83
C LEU A 216 1.02 2.95 10.24
N ALA A 217 1.41 4.00 10.97
CA ALA A 217 1.30 5.35 10.47
C ALA A 217 2.35 5.63 9.36
N CYS A 218 3.54 5.03 9.47
CA CYS A 218 4.53 5.07 8.38
C CYS A 218 4.07 4.29 7.14
N GLU A 219 3.38 3.16 7.33
CA GLU A 219 2.72 2.42 6.23
C GLU A 219 1.68 3.29 5.54
N ALA A 220 0.84 3.99 6.29
CA ALA A 220 -0.16 4.90 5.74
C ALA A 220 0.46 6.12 5.03
N ARG A 221 1.59 6.65 5.51
CA ARG A 221 2.38 7.67 4.80
C ARG A 221 2.91 7.17 3.46
N ALA A 222 3.45 5.96 3.42
CA ALA A 222 3.87 5.35 2.16
C ALA A 222 2.69 5.11 1.21
N GLU A 223 1.56 4.60 1.71
CA GLU A 223 0.32 4.49 0.92
C GLU A 223 -0.15 5.84 0.39
N TYR A 224 -0.02 6.92 1.18
CA TYR A 224 -0.39 8.27 0.74
C TYR A 224 0.48 8.79 -0.41
N GLU A 225 1.80 8.62 -0.32
CA GLU A 225 2.72 8.99 -1.40
C GLU A 225 2.41 8.17 -2.67
N LEU A 226 2.22 6.85 -2.53
CA LEU A 226 1.84 5.96 -3.63
C LEU A 226 0.51 6.36 -4.26
N TRP A 227 -0.50 6.66 -3.44
CA TRP A 227 -1.82 7.09 -3.89
C TRP A 227 -1.74 8.41 -4.65
N THR A 228 -1.03 9.41 -4.10
CA THR A 228 -0.86 10.72 -4.74
C THR A 228 -0.13 10.61 -6.07
N ASN A 229 0.95 9.82 -6.13
CA ASN A 229 1.68 9.60 -7.38
C ASN A 229 0.86 8.82 -8.40
N ALA A 230 0.05 7.85 -7.96
CA ALA A 230 -0.88 7.15 -8.84
C ALA A 230 -1.95 8.10 -9.41
N LEU A 231 -2.48 9.03 -8.61
CA LEU A 231 -3.39 10.07 -9.10
C LEU A 231 -2.74 10.95 -10.16
N ARG A 232 -1.49 11.36 -9.96
CA ARG A 232 -0.74 12.18 -10.92
C ARG A 232 -0.55 11.45 -12.25
N MET A 233 -0.07 10.21 -12.19
CA MET A 233 0.08 9.36 -13.37
C MET A 233 -1.25 9.18 -14.10
N LEU A 234 -2.35 9.03 -13.35
CA LEU A 234 -3.67 8.87 -13.94
C LEU A 234 -4.12 10.14 -14.68
N VAL A 235 -3.92 11.33 -14.09
CA VAL A 235 -4.20 12.62 -14.75
C VAL A 235 -3.42 12.76 -16.04
N GLU A 236 -2.12 12.46 -16.02
CA GLU A 236 -1.27 12.49 -17.22
C GLU A 236 -1.73 11.47 -18.26
N THR A 237 -2.04 10.25 -17.83
CA THR A 237 -2.47 9.15 -18.70
C THR A 237 -3.80 9.42 -19.38
N LEU A 238 -4.74 10.07 -18.69
CA LEU A 238 -6.09 10.36 -19.18
C LEU A 238 -6.19 11.71 -19.91
N ASN A 239 -5.14 12.54 -19.86
CA ASN A 239 -5.13 13.84 -20.53
C ASN A 239 -5.38 13.69 -22.03
N GLY A 240 -6.43 14.34 -22.53
CA GLY A 240 -6.84 14.27 -23.93
C GLY A 240 -7.50 12.96 -24.38
N LYS A 241 -7.71 11.98 -23.48
CA LYS A 241 -8.39 10.70 -23.79
C LYS A 241 -9.86 10.66 -23.37
N LEU A 242 -10.26 11.51 -22.42
CA LEU A 242 -11.64 11.59 -21.94
C LEU A 242 -12.49 12.46 -22.88
N THR A 243 -13.74 12.05 -23.08
CA THR A 243 -14.69 12.68 -24.00
C THR A 243 -15.42 13.85 -23.35
N GLU A 244 -15.81 13.72 -22.08
CA GLU A 244 -16.59 14.74 -21.38
C GLU A 244 -15.82 15.46 -20.28
N HIS A 245 -14.81 14.81 -19.69
CA HIS A 245 -14.09 15.33 -18.53
C HIS A 245 -12.68 15.82 -18.85
N ARG A 246 -12.25 16.85 -18.13
CA ARG A 246 -10.85 17.27 -18.03
C ARG A 246 -10.43 17.14 -16.57
N LEU A 247 -9.38 16.37 -16.31
CA LEU A 247 -8.91 16.15 -14.95
C LEU A 247 -7.98 17.26 -14.50
N THR A 248 -8.15 17.68 -13.25
CA THR A 248 -7.21 18.46 -12.48
C THR A 248 -6.80 17.70 -11.23
N MET A 249 -5.71 18.12 -10.58
CA MET A 249 -5.26 17.52 -9.33
C MET A 249 -4.87 18.63 -8.36
N ASP A 250 -5.53 18.64 -7.21
CA ASP A 250 -5.17 19.48 -6.06
C ASP A 250 -4.88 18.59 -4.84
N VAL A 251 -3.65 18.04 -4.81
CA VAL A 251 -3.14 17.19 -3.73
C VAL A 251 -1.67 17.49 -3.48
N CYS A 252 -1.32 17.75 -2.22
CA CYS A 252 0.07 17.85 -1.77
C CYS A 252 0.65 16.44 -1.58
N GLU A 253 1.85 16.17 -2.09
CA GLU A 253 2.47 14.83 -2.00
C GLU A 253 2.89 14.46 -0.57
N ARG A 254 3.30 15.46 0.22
CA ARG A 254 3.78 15.27 1.60
C ARG A 254 3.23 16.36 2.51
N PRO A 255 1.95 16.30 2.88
CA PRO A 255 1.31 17.32 3.72
C PRO A 255 1.91 17.40 5.13
N TRP A 256 2.70 16.42 5.56
CA TRP A 256 3.42 16.42 6.85
C TRP A 256 4.83 17.04 6.80
N ILE A 257 5.30 17.50 5.63
CA ILE A 257 6.56 18.22 5.50
C ILE A 257 6.25 19.70 5.27
N ASP A 258 6.90 20.58 6.02
CA ASP A 258 6.75 22.03 5.84
C ASP A 258 7.61 22.57 4.67
N GLY A 259 7.10 23.60 3.98
CA GLY A 259 7.89 24.47 3.09
C GLY A 259 8.28 23.88 1.73
N ALA A 260 9.38 24.38 1.15
CA ALA A 260 9.87 24.01 -0.19
C ALA A 260 10.23 22.52 -0.35
N ASP A 261 10.37 21.80 0.77
CA ASP A 261 10.68 20.37 0.81
C ASP A 261 9.45 19.48 0.59
N ALA A 262 8.24 20.01 0.79
CA ALA A 262 6.99 19.36 0.43
C ALA A 262 6.82 19.19 -1.09
N ALA A 263 7.49 20.06 -1.87
CA ALA A 263 7.47 20.07 -3.34
C ALA A 263 8.64 19.30 -3.97
N LYS A 264 9.54 18.70 -3.16
CA LYS A 264 10.66 17.90 -3.69
C LYS A 264 10.12 16.62 -4.36
N ARG A 265 10.80 16.22 -5.43
CA ARG A 265 10.43 15.12 -6.35
C ARG A 265 9.98 13.82 -5.63
N PRO A 266 9.07 13.06 -6.26
CA PRO A 266 8.62 11.76 -5.78
C PRO A 266 9.78 10.80 -5.56
N ARG A 267 9.90 10.29 -4.33
CA ARG A 267 10.96 9.35 -3.93
C ARG A 267 10.49 7.90 -3.88
N VAL A 268 9.18 7.70 -3.92
CA VAL A 268 8.54 6.43 -4.22
C VAL A 268 7.95 6.64 -5.61
N LEU A 269 8.43 5.91 -6.63
CA LEU A 269 8.08 6.04 -8.07
C LEU A 269 8.92 7.02 -8.92
N ALA A 270 10.15 7.37 -8.52
CA ALA A 270 11.02 8.27 -9.30
C ALA A 270 11.19 7.85 -10.79
N SER A 271 11.27 6.55 -11.06
CA SER A 271 11.41 5.98 -12.41
C SER A 271 10.19 6.13 -13.33
N LEU A 272 9.02 6.47 -12.80
CA LEU A 272 7.79 6.64 -13.59
C LEU A 272 7.58 8.07 -14.07
N ILE A 273 8.29 9.03 -13.48
CA ILE A 273 8.04 10.48 -13.66
C ILE A 273 9.15 11.16 -14.44
N ASP A 274 10.39 10.65 -14.37
CA ASP A 274 11.46 11.05 -15.29
C ASP A 274 11.39 10.20 -16.57
N GLY A 275 10.79 10.76 -17.62
CA GLY A 275 10.67 10.17 -18.96
C GLY A 275 12.00 9.86 -19.70
N GLU A 276 13.12 9.74 -18.99
CA GLU A 276 14.44 9.40 -19.55
C GLU A 276 14.97 8.00 -19.17
N SER A 277 14.21 7.16 -18.46
CA SER A 277 14.63 5.76 -18.28
C SER A 277 13.45 4.79 -18.26
N TYR A 278 13.17 4.23 -19.44
CA TYR A 278 12.35 3.04 -19.69
C TYR A 278 10.83 3.11 -19.37
N TRP A 279 10.13 4.11 -19.91
CA TRP A 279 8.76 3.88 -20.39
C TRP A 279 8.75 3.81 -21.91
N GLN A 280 8.92 2.58 -22.43
CA GLN A 280 8.38 2.25 -23.76
C GLN A 280 7.23 1.28 -23.53
N PRO A 281 6.00 1.60 -23.96
CA PRO A 281 4.94 0.62 -24.02
C PRO A 281 5.39 -0.45 -25.00
N VAL A 282 5.88 -1.59 -24.49
CA VAL A 282 6.13 -2.75 -25.31
C VAL A 282 4.77 -3.35 -25.64
N LEU A 283 4.13 -2.82 -26.69
CA LEU A 283 3.12 -3.53 -27.46
C LEU A 283 3.82 -4.71 -28.14
N LYS A 284 4.09 -5.78 -27.38
CA LYS A 284 4.40 -7.07 -27.99
C LYS A 284 3.08 -7.63 -28.49
N PRO A 285 2.88 -7.79 -29.82
CA PRO A 285 1.70 -8.50 -30.30
C PRO A 285 1.73 -9.90 -29.69
N ALA A 286 0.58 -10.31 -29.14
CA ALA A 286 0.38 -11.66 -28.66
C ALA A 286 0.85 -12.62 -29.74
N ARG A 287 1.84 -13.47 -29.45
CA ARG A 287 2.24 -14.54 -30.36
C ARG A 287 1.00 -15.40 -30.59
N GLY A 288 0.45 -15.27 -31.80
CA GLY A 288 -0.58 -16.16 -32.30
C GLY A 288 -0.09 -17.60 -32.14
N LYS A 289 -0.94 -18.43 -31.55
CA LYS A 289 -0.79 -19.88 -31.66
C LYS A 289 -0.86 -20.21 -33.14
N ASP A 290 0.30 -20.49 -33.72
CA ASP A 290 0.39 -21.09 -35.03
C ASP A 290 -0.24 -22.50 -34.91
N ARG A 291 -1.48 -22.60 -35.38
CA ARG A 291 -2.15 -23.87 -35.66
C ARG A 291 -2.04 -24.11 -37.15
N SER A 292 -1.01 -24.83 -37.55
CA SER A 292 -0.91 -25.56 -38.82
C SER A 292 0.21 -26.60 -38.62
N LYS A 293 0.12 -27.89 -38.94
CA LYS A 293 -0.83 -28.79 -39.60
C LYS A 293 -0.73 -30.14 -38.92
#